data_AF-A0A7X8S8T5-F1
#
_entry.id   AF-A0A7X8S8T5-F1
#
_cell.length_a   1.000
_cell.length_b   1.000
_cell.length_c   1.000
_cell.angle_alpha   90.00
_cell.angle_beta   90.00
_cell.angle_gamma   90.00
#
_symmetry.space_group_name_H-M   'P 1'
#
loop_
_entity.id
_entity.type
_entity.pdbx_description
1 polymer ?
#
loop_
_entity_poly.entity_id
_entity_poly.type
_entity_poly.pdbx_seq_one_letter_code
_entity_poly.pdbx_strand_id
1 'polypeptide(L)' 'MKFLVLFTLGLSLFGCSKQPERTYSVDELMANQTLLSDLIAKCKSNPGELRETPNCVNAKAADWKSRLERMGKALGG' A
#
# COMPACT_ATOMS: atom_id res chain seq x y z
N MET A 1 19.03 47.78 22.30
CA MET A 1 19.72 46.74 21.50
C MET A 1 18.75 45.57 21.43
N LYS A 2 17.94 45.33 20.38
CA LYS A 2 18.24 45.24 18.93
C LYS A 2 19.44 44.32 18.72
N PHE A 3 19.27 43.25 17.92
CA PHE A 3 20.10 42.04 17.75
C PHE A 3 19.66 40.89 18.67
N LEU A 4 19.11 39.75 18.24
CA LEU A 4 19.00 39.05 16.95
C LEU A 4 17.77 38.12 17.07
N VAL A 5 16.65 38.37 16.38
CA VAL A 5 16.33 37.74 15.08
C VAL A 5 17.29 36.62 14.67
N LEU A 6 16.97 35.38 15.07
CA LEU A 6 17.34 34.15 14.37
C LEU A 6 16.23 33.11 14.67
N PHE A 7 15.11 33.19 13.95
CA PHE A 7 14.90 32.42 12.72
C PHE A 7 14.92 30.90 12.94
N THR A 8 14.21 30.41 13.96
CA THR A 8 13.73 29.02 13.95
C THR A 8 12.44 28.98 13.13
N LEU A 9 12.61 29.15 11.82
CA LEU A 9 11.61 28.82 10.82
C LEU A 9 11.53 27.28 10.81
N GLY A 10 10.82 26.72 11.79
CA GLY A 10 10.42 25.33 11.79
C GLY A 10 9.43 25.14 10.65
N LEU A 11 9.94 24.97 9.42
CA LEU A 11 9.17 24.39 8.34
C LEU A 11 8.83 22.96 8.75
N SER A 12 7.73 22.80 9.48
CA SER A 12 7.00 21.55 9.50
C SER A 12 6.57 21.30 8.06
N LEU A 13 7.36 20.49 7.34
CA LEU A 13 6.91 19.85 6.13
C LEU A 13 5.77 18.92 6.55
N PHE A 14 4.56 19.47 6.64
CA PHE A 14 3.35 18.67 6.57
C PHE A 14 3.37 18.05 5.17
N GLY A 15 4.02 16.89 5.05
CA GLY A 15 3.85 16.03 3.90
C GLY A 15 2.36 15.86 3.71
N CYS A 16 1.87 16.17 2.50
CA CYS A 16 0.46 16.11 2.15
C CYS A 16 -0.07 14.72 2.53
N SER A 17 -0.66 14.59 3.70
CA SER A 17 -1.18 13.31 4.18
C SER A 17 -2.47 13.09 3.41
N LYS A 18 -2.35 12.45 2.25
CA LYS A 18 -3.51 11.88 1.57
C LYS A 18 -4.26 11.08 2.63
N GLN A 19 -5.57 11.34 2.76
CA GLN A 19 -6.40 10.64 3.75
C GLN A 19 -6.08 9.14 3.68
N PRO A 20 -5.86 8.48 4.83
CA PRO A 20 -5.50 7.08 4.83
C PRO A 20 -6.62 6.32 4.11
N GLU A 21 -6.25 5.72 2.98
CA GLU A 21 -7.14 4.81 2.26
C GLU A 21 -7.53 3.66 3.19
N ARG A 22 -8.77 3.18 3.07
CA ARG A 22 -9.20 1.96 3.77
C ARG A 22 -8.13 0.89 3.55
N THR A 23 -7.65 0.31 4.64
CA THR A 23 -6.75 -0.83 4.57
C THR A 23 -7.58 -2.10 4.41
N TYR A 24 -7.30 -2.88 3.36
CA TYR A 24 -7.93 -4.18 3.12
C TYR A 24 -7.04 -5.29 3.66
N SER A 25 -7.62 -6.23 4.39
CA SER A 25 -6.93 -7.45 4.82
C SER A 25 -6.65 -8.38 3.64
N VAL A 26 -5.72 -9.32 3.83
CA VAL A 26 -5.40 -10.33 2.81
C VAL A 26 -6.63 -11.15 2.43
N ASP A 27 -7.45 -11.56 3.41
CA ASP A 27 -8.62 -12.41 3.16
C ASP A 27 -9.73 -11.66 2.40
N GLU A 28 -9.94 -10.37 2.68
CA GLU A 28 -10.86 -9.53 1.90
C GLU A 28 -10.42 -9.43 0.43
N LEU A 29 -9.12 -9.32 0.19
CA LEU A 29 -8.56 -9.22 -1.16
C LEU A 29 -8.63 -10.55 -1.91
N MET A 30 -8.40 -11.67 -1.21
CA MET A 30 -8.57 -13.00 -1.79
C MET A 30 -10.03 -13.31 -2.15
N ALA A 31 -10.98 -12.81 -1.37
CA ALA A 31 -12.41 -12.98 -1.63
C ALA A 31 -12.90 -12.13 -2.81
N ASN A 32 -12.15 -11.09 -3.23
CA ASN A 32 -12.53 -10.20 -4.31
C ASN A 32 -11.38 -9.99 -5.32
N GLN A 33 -11.33 -10.87 -6.31
CA GLN A 33 -10.28 -10.87 -7.34
C GLN A 33 -10.21 -9.58 -8.16
N THR A 34 -11.34 -8.91 -8.38
CA THR A 34 -11.39 -7.61 -9.10
C THR A 34 -10.71 -6.52 -8.27
N LEU A 35 -11.06 -6.42 -6.99
CA LEU A 35 -10.42 -5.46 -6.08
C LEU A 35 -8.91 -5.74 -5.96
N LEU A 36 -8.52 -7.01 -5.88
CA LEU A 36 -7.11 -7.41 -5.85
C LEU A 36 -6.37 -7.00 -7.13
N SER A 37 -6.95 -7.23 -8.32
CA SER A 37 -6.31 -6.84 -9.58
C SER A 37 -6.15 -5.33 -9.69
N ASP A 38 -7.15 -4.57 -9.27
CA ASP A 38 -7.13 -3.11 -9.31
C ASP A 38 -6.06 -2.55 -8.36
N LEU A 39 -5.98 -3.11 -7.14
CA LEU A 39 -4.93 -2.72 -6.18
C LEU A 39 -3.54 -3.09 -6.69
N ILE A 40 -3.33 -4.26 -7.27
CA ILE A 40 -2.04 -4.63 -7.87
C ILE A 40 -1.67 -3.68 -9.02
N ALA A 41 -2.61 -3.31 -9.88
CA ALA A 41 -2.37 -2.35 -10.95
C ALA A 41 -1.99 -0.97 -10.40
N LYS A 42 -2.69 -0.50 -9.36
CA LYS A 42 -2.37 0.72 -8.64
C LYS A 42 -0.98 0.67 -7.99
N CYS A 43 -0.61 -0.43 -7.34
CA CYS A 43 0.71 -0.58 -6.75
C CYS A 43 1.84 -0.53 -7.79
N LYS A 44 1.58 -1.02 -9.01
CA LYS A 44 2.54 -1.01 -10.13
C LYS A 44 2.66 0.34 -10.82
N SER A 45 1.65 1.20 -10.73
CA SER A 45 1.69 2.52 -11.38
C SER A 45 2.60 3.52 -10.67
N ASN A 46 2.84 3.33 -9.36
CA ASN A 46 3.75 4.16 -8.57
C ASN A 46 4.46 3.33 -7.48
N PRO A 47 5.40 2.45 -7.86
CA PRO A 47 6.06 1.56 -6.92
C PRO A 47 6.97 2.32 -5.93
N GLY A 48 7.49 3.49 -6.29
CA GLY A 48 8.33 4.29 -5.41
C GLY A 48 7.59 4.75 -4.15
N GLU A 49 6.35 5.19 -4.30
CA GLU A 49 5.54 5.69 -3.17
C GLU A 49 4.63 4.61 -2.58
N LEU A 50 4.07 3.72 -3.41
CA LEU A 50 2.97 2.84 -2.99
C LEU A 50 3.43 1.47 -2.50
N ARG A 51 4.62 0.98 -2.87
CA ARG A 51 5.03 -0.43 -2.65
C ARG A 51 4.99 -0.86 -1.17
N GLU A 52 5.31 0.06 -0.26
CA GLU A 52 5.35 -0.18 1.20
C GLU A 52 4.03 0.20 1.90
N THR A 53 3.03 0.66 1.16
CA THR A 53 1.71 0.93 1.76
C THR A 53 1.06 -0.39 2.22
N PRO A 54 0.25 -0.36 3.30
CA PRO A 54 -0.43 -1.56 3.81
C PRO A 54 -1.22 -2.30 2.73
N ASN A 55 -1.94 -1.57 1.88
CA ASN A 55 -2.72 -2.17 0.79
C ASN A 55 -1.85 -2.87 -0.25
N CYS A 56 -0.68 -2.32 -0.60
CA CYS A 56 0.21 -2.98 -1.57
C CYS A 56 0.95 -4.19 -0.97
N VAL A 57 1.27 -4.15 0.32
CA VAL A 57 1.79 -5.31 1.04
C VAL A 57 0.74 -6.43 1.06
N ASN A 58 -0.49 -6.11 1.46
CA ASN A 58 -1.58 -7.08 1.54
C ASN A 58 -1.98 -7.63 0.16
N ALA A 59 -2.00 -6.79 -0.89
CA ALA A 59 -2.28 -7.22 -2.25
C ALA A 59 -1.23 -8.20 -2.79
N LYS A 60 0.06 -7.96 -2.54
CA LYS A 60 1.12 -8.93 -2.90
C LYS A 60 0.95 -10.26 -2.18
N ALA A 61 0.65 -10.22 -0.88
CA ALA A 61 0.42 -11.43 -0.09
C ALA A 61 -0.81 -12.21 -0.60
N ALA A 62 -1.90 -11.51 -0.91
CA ALA A 62 -3.11 -12.11 -1.49
C ALA A 62 -2.85 -12.71 -2.88
N ASP A 63 -2.17 -12.02 -3.79
CA ASP A 63 -1.84 -12.57 -5.12
C ASP A 63 -1.00 -13.85 -5.02
N TRP A 64 -0.01 -13.84 -4.12
CA TRP A 64 0.81 -15.01 -3.83
C TRP A 64 -0.03 -16.17 -3.30
N LYS A 65 -0.86 -15.94 -2.26
CA LYS A 65 -1.68 -16.98 -1.64
C LYS A 65 -2.70 -17.54 -2.64
N SER A 66 -3.39 -16.70 -3.41
CA SER A 66 -4.32 -17.15 -4.46
C SER A 66 -3.62 -17.97 -5.54
N ARG A 67 -2.35 -17.66 -5.88
CA ARG A 67 -1.56 -18.45 -6.83
C ARG A 67 -1.18 -19.80 -6.26
N LEU A 68 -0.78 -19.86 -5.00
CA LEU A 68 -0.49 -21.11 -4.31
C LEU A 68 -1.73 -22.00 -4.22
N GLU A 69 -2.90 -21.45 -3.89
CA GLU A 69 -4.15 -22.22 -3.83
C GLU A 69 -4.53 -22.80 -5.20
N ARG A 70 -4.39 -22.02 -6.28
CA ARG A 70 -4.61 -22.53 -7.65
C ARG A 70 -3.64 -23.64 -8.01
N MET A 71 -2.38 -23.50 -7.62
CA MET A 71 -1.37 -24.54 -7.82
C MET A 71 -1.71 -25.81 -7.03
N GLY A 72 -2.10 -25.68 -5.76
CA GLY A 72 -2.52 -26.81 -4.93
C GLY A 72 -3.68 -27.59 -5.55
N LYS A 73 -4.72 -26.87 -6.01
CA LYS A 73 -5.86 -27.48 -6.72
C LYS A 73 -5.44 -28.18 -8.01
N ALA A 74 -4.52 -27.59 -8.77
CA ALA A 74 -4.00 -28.19 -10.01
C ALA A 74 -3.19 -29.47 -9.76
N LEU A 75 -2.59 -29.61 -8.57
CA LEU A 75 -1.82 -30.78 -8.16
C LEU A 75 -2.67 -31.84 -7.44
N GLY A 76 -3.99 -31.65 -7.33
CA GLY A 76 -4.92 -32.61 -6.72
C GLY A 76 -5.08 -32.48 -5.21
N GLY A 77 -4.75 -31.33 -4.62
CA GLY A 77 -5.06 -30.98 -3.24
C GLY A 77 -6.50 -30.52 -3.00
#